data_AF-A0A1H9GHH2-F1
#
_entry.id   AF-A0A1H9GHH2-F1
#
_cell.length_a   1.000
_cell.length_b   1.000
_cell.length_c   1.000
_cell.angle_alpha   90.00
_cell.angle_beta   90.00
_cell.angle_gamma   90.00
#
_symmetry.space_group_name_H-M   'P 1'
#
loop_
_entity.id
_entity.type
_entity.pdbx_description
1 polymer ?
#
loop_
_entity_poly.entity_id
_entity_poly.type
_entity_poly.pdbx_seq_one_letter_code
_entity_poly.pdbx_strand_id
1 'polypeptide(L)'
;MWKEYYHSPGMYDFDYSLRRLSMDPLVRTNPKERWVDVPVRIEDEKVVVRVKAEGTTEKPVFAVMSDHDDDQDVIFEYIRNIFQWDKDLNDIHQFFQQTELSMLFHQYQGTPIVRDFNLYDSLMKVIIHQQLNMKFAYTLSTRFVQKFGTEIDGSWFYPEPETVAKLDYDDLRELQFSQRKAEYVIDTSRKIVDGELDLYKLSKLENNEVLKELGSVRGIGPWTVQNWLLFALGRDDLFPAADIGIQNALKKWWQLDNKPSKNDVEKKAEEWSPYRSYAALTLWRSIED
;
A
#
# COMPACT_ATOMS: atom_id res chain seq x y z
N MET A 1 -5.00 1.37 28.11
CA MET A 1 -4.09 0.51 27.32
C MET A 1 -4.55 -0.93 27.33
N TRP A 2 -5.26 -1.34 26.28
CA TRP A 2 -5.55 -2.75 26.04
C TRP A 2 -4.43 -3.40 25.21
N LYS A 3 -4.35 -4.73 25.27
CA LYS A 3 -3.44 -5.55 24.47
C LYS A 3 -4.17 -6.81 24.04
N GLU A 4 -4.24 -7.03 22.74
CA GLU A 4 -4.85 -8.20 22.13
C GLU A 4 -3.86 -8.94 21.25
N TYR A 5 -4.02 -10.26 21.14
CA TYR A 5 -3.11 -11.11 20.37
C TYR A 5 -3.80 -11.75 19.18
N TYR A 6 -3.12 -11.73 18.04
CA TYR A 6 -3.48 -12.52 16.88
C TYR A 6 -2.43 -13.61 16.64
N HIS A 7 -2.89 -14.85 16.49
CA HIS A 7 -2.06 -16.00 16.12
C HIS A 7 -2.35 -16.35 14.66
N SER A 8 -1.36 -16.12 13.79
CA SER A 8 -1.53 -16.41 12.37
C SER A 8 -1.58 -17.91 12.11
N PRO A 9 -2.53 -18.41 11.31
CA PRO A 9 -2.60 -19.83 10.97
C PRO A 9 -1.48 -20.25 10.00
N GLY A 10 -0.94 -19.31 9.23
CA GLY A 10 0.09 -19.56 8.23
C GLY A 10 1.33 -18.69 8.38
N MET A 11 2.28 -18.87 7.46
CA MET A 11 3.51 -18.08 7.44
C MET A 11 3.23 -16.60 7.20
N TYR A 12 4.02 -15.71 7.80
CA TYR A 12 3.90 -14.25 7.62
C TYR A 12 5.24 -13.57 7.89
N ASP A 13 5.86 -12.99 6.86
CA ASP A 13 7.13 -12.28 6.95
C ASP A 13 6.91 -10.81 7.39
N PHE A 14 6.76 -10.64 8.70
CA PHE A 14 6.58 -9.32 9.31
C PHE A 14 7.86 -8.47 9.24
N ASP A 15 9.03 -9.10 9.23
CA ASP A 15 10.29 -8.37 9.17
C ASP A 15 10.46 -7.72 7.78
N TYR A 16 10.01 -8.38 6.72
CA TYR A 16 9.86 -7.75 5.41
C TYR A 16 8.83 -6.62 5.41
N SER A 17 7.66 -6.83 6.04
CA SER A 17 6.63 -5.80 6.17
C SER A 17 7.18 -4.53 6.82
N LEU A 18 7.88 -4.67 7.95
CA LEU A 18 8.51 -3.56 8.65
C LEU A 18 9.60 -2.89 7.82
N ARG A 19 10.42 -3.67 7.09
CA ARG A 19 11.44 -3.10 6.20
C ARG A 19 10.80 -2.20 5.15
N ARG A 20 9.76 -2.68 4.46
CA ARG A 20 9.05 -1.92 3.43
C ARG A 20 8.37 -0.67 4.01
N LEU A 21 7.68 -0.81 5.15
CA LEU A 21 7.04 0.31 5.84
C LEU A 21 8.07 1.36 6.31
N SER A 22 9.24 0.93 6.79
CA SER A 22 10.30 1.84 7.24
C SER A 22 10.95 2.66 6.12
N MET A 23 10.69 2.34 4.85
CA MET A 23 11.10 3.17 3.73
C MET A 23 10.31 4.48 3.64
N ASP A 24 9.09 4.51 4.18
CA ASP A 24 8.24 5.70 4.22
C ASP A 24 8.53 6.51 5.50
N PRO A 25 9.12 7.72 5.41
CA PRO A 25 9.48 8.50 6.59
C PRO A 25 8.29 8.93 7.46
N LEU A 26 7.06 8.82 6.94
CA LEU A 26 5.84 9.14 7.67
C LEU A 26 5.35 7.98 8.55
N VAL A 27 5.87 6.77 8.34
CA VAL A 27 5.44 5.57 9.08
C VAL A 27 6.41 5.32 10.23
N ARG A 28 5.89 5.41 11.46
CA ARG A 28 6.67 5.21 12.68
C ARG A 28 6.86 3.70 12.92
N THR A 29 8.11 3.24 12.86
CA THR A 29 8.48 1.83 13.01
C THR A 29 9.72 1.66 13.89
N ASN A 30 9.91 0.45 14.43
CA ASN A 30 11.17 0.02 15.00
C ASN A 30 11.46 -1.42 14.55
N PRO A 31 12.26 -1.62 13.49
CA PRO A 31 12.62 -2.95 13.01
C PRO A 31 13.36 -3.82 14.03
N LYS A 32 14.11 -3.22 14.98
CA LYS A 32 14.84 -3.97 16.01
C LYS A 32 13.91 -4.54 17.07
N GLU A 33 12.91 -3.77 17.48
CA GLU A 33 11.89 -4.19 18.46
C GLU A 33 10.65 -4.81 17.79
N ARG A 34 10.66 -4.89 16.46
CA ARG A 34 9.65 -5.51 15.60
C ARG A 34 8.26 -4.94 15.80
N TRP A 35 8.11 -3.61 15.73
CA TRP A 35 6.81 -2.96 15.79
C TRP A 35 6.64 -1.82 14.77
N VAL A 36 5.38 -1.52 14.45
CA VAL A 36 4.90 -0.36 13.68
C VAL A 36 3.72 0.28 14.38
N ASP A 37 3.64 1.61 14.34
CA ASP A 37 2.46 2.36 14.78
C ASP A 37 1.59 2.67 13.55
N VAL A 38 0.29 2.37 13.68
CA VAL A 38 -0.72 2.54 12.65
C VAL A 38 -1.62 3.71 13.05
N PRO A 39 -1.66 4.81 12.27
CA PRO A 39 -2.63 5.89 12.44
C PRO A 39 -4.01 5.42 11.97
N VAL A 40 -4.95 5.28 12.90
CA VAL A 40 -6.32 4.84 12.66
C VAL A 40 -7.28 6.03 12.83
N ARG A 41 -8.21 6.18 11.91
CA ARG A 41 -9.32 7.15 12.00
C ARG A 41 -10.59 6.40 12.35
N ILE A 42 -11.23 6.77 13.45
CA ILE A 42 -12.48 6.16 13.94
C ILE A 42 -13.46 7.30 14.17
N GLU A 43 -14.52 7.36 13.37
CA GLU A 43 -15.44 8.50 13.39
C GLU A 43 -14.68 9.83 13.30
N ASP A 44 -14.76 10.69 14.32
CA ASP A 44 -14.06 11.98 14.40
C ASP A 44 -12.72 11.90 15.16
N GLU A 45 -12.33 10.71 15.62
CA GLU A 45 -11.13 10.48 16.42
C GLU A 45 -9.95 9.94 15.61
N LYS A 46 -8.75 10.28 16.09
CA LYS A 46 -7.47 9.84 15.55
C LYS A 46 -6.71 9.10 16.63
N VAL A 47 -6.51 7.81 16.39
CA VAL A 47 -5.91 6.88 17.35
C VAL A 47 -4.63 6.32 16.76
N VAL A 48 -3.59 6.23 17.59
CA VAL A 48 -2.37 5.51 17.23
C VAL A 48 -2.41 4.11 17.83
N VAL A 49 -2.26 3.10 16.98
CA VAL A 49 -2.35 1.69 17.36
C VAL A 49 -1.02 1.02 17.07
N ARG A 50 -0.40 0.44 18.09
CA ARG A 50 0.86 -0.28 17.95
C ARG A 50 0.62 -1.73 17.58
N VAL A 51 1.29 -2.19 16.53
CA VAL A 51 1.35 -3.60 16.12
C VAL A 51 2.77 -4.10 16.30
N LYS A 52 2.95 -5.14 17.11
CA LYS A 52 4.25 -5.74 17.42
C LYS A 52 4.26 -7.23 17.09
N ALA A 53 5.27 -7.69 16.37
CA ALA A 53 5.47 -9.12 16.17
C ALA A 53 6.28 -9.74 17.31
N GLU A 54 5.71 -10.77 17.93
CA GLU A 54 6.34 -11.55 19.01
C GLU A 54 6.67 -13.00 18.56
N GLY A 55 6.14 -13.45 17.41
CA GLY A 55 6.42 -14.77 16.81
C GLY A 55 7.48 -14.77 15.71
N THR A 56 7.69 -15.91 15.05
CA THR A 56 8.58 -16.05 13.87
C THR A 56 7.78 -16.01 12.58
N THR A 57 8.45 -16.00 11.43
CA THR A 57 7.77 -16.06 10.12
C THR A 57 6.92 -17.32 9.97
N GLU A 58 7.35 -18.46 10.51
CA GLU A 58 6.65 -19.75 10.41
C GLU A 58 5.56 -19.92 11.46
N LYS A 59 5.65 -19.19 12.58
CA LYS A 59 4.66 -19.18 13.67
C LYS A 59 4.40 -17.74 14.12
N PRO A 60 3.72 -16.93 13.29
CA PRO A 60 3.55 -15.52 13.58
C PRO A 60 2.58 -15.30 14.74
N VAL A 61 2.97 -14.39 15.63
CA VAL A 61 2.15 -13.90 16.74
C VAL A 61 2.28 -12.39 16.75
N PHE A 62 1.14 -11.70 16.74
CA PHE A 62 1.08 -10.25 16.73
C PHE A 62 0.35 -9.75 17.97
N ALA A 63 0.93 -8.75 18.63
CA ALA A 63 0.28 -7.99 19.67
C ALA A 63 -0.21 -6.66 19.09
N VAL A 64 -1.49 -6.36 19.30
CA VAL A 64 -2.13 -5.08 18.96
C VAL A 64 -2.42 -4.35 20.26
N MET A 65 -2.01 -3.08 20.35
CA MET A 65 -2.04 -2.29 21.58
C MET A 65 -2.47 -0.86 21.27
N SER A 66 -3.39 -0.30 22.06
CA SER A 66 -3.73 1.12 22.03
C SER A 66 -4.11 1.62 23.42
N ASP A 67 -3.90 2.91 23.66
CA ASP A 67 -4.35 3.63 24.85
C ASP A 67 -5.80 4.11 24.76
N HIS A 68 -6.40 4.03 23.57
CA HIS A 68 -7.81 4.33 23.35
C HIS A 68 -8.67 3.16 23.83
N ASP A 69 -9.43 3.35 24.91
CA ASP A 69 -10.16 2.29 25.59
C ASP A 69 -11.55 2.00 24.97
N ASP A 70 -12.03 2.84 24.04
CA ASP A 70 -13.26 2.61 23.27
C ASP A 70 -12.97 1.92 21.92
N ASP A 71 -13.99 1.34 21.27
CA ASP A 71 -13.91 0.72 19.93
C ASP A 71 -12.80 -0.34 19.71
N GLN A 72 -12.35 -1.01 20.79
CA GLN A 72 -11.28 -2.01 20.72
C GLN A 72 -11.50 -3.04 19.61
N ASP A 73 -12.69 -3.66 19.55
CA ASP A 73 -13.01 -4.70 18.56
C ASP A 73 -12.94 -4.15 17.12
N VAL A 74 -13.40 -2.91 16.92
CA VAL A 74 -13.38 -2.24 15.62
C VAL A 74 -11.94 -1.93 15.20
N ILE A 75 -11.12 -1.44 16.14
CA ILE A 75 -9.69 -1.19 15.91
C ILE A 75 -8.97 -2.48 15.57
N PHE A 76 -9.19 -3.53 16.36
CA PHE A 76 -8.51 -4.81 16.16
C PHE A 76 -8.86 -5.40 14.78
N GLU A 77 -10.14 -5.37 14.41
CA GLU A 77 -10.60 -5.80 13.09
C GLU A 77 -10.01 -4.92 11.97
N TYR A 78 -9.91 -3.61 12.18
CA TYR A 78 -9.24 -2.70 11.24
C TYR A 78 -7.78 -3.09 11.00
N ILE A 79 -7.02 -3.32 12.08
CA ILE A 79 -5.62 -3.76 12.01
C ILE A 79 -5.51 -5.12 11.32
N ARG A 80 -6.34 -6.08 11.69
CA ARG A 80 -6.40 -7.41 11.06
C ARG A 80 -6.59 -7.30 9.54
N ASN A 81 -7.47 -6.39 9.11
CA ASN A 81 -7.72 -6.11 7.69
C ASN A 81 -6.55 -5.41 7.00
N ILE A 82 -5.86 -4.46 7.66
CA ILE A 82 -4.68 -3.78 7.10
C ILE A 82 -3.53 -4.75 6.83
N PHE A 83 -3.25 -5.64 7.78
CA PHE A 83 -2.18 -6.63 7.63
C PHE A 83 -2.65 -7.92 6.91
N GLN A 84 -3.94 -8.02 6.59
CA GLN A 84 -4.54 -9.15 5.88
C GLN A 84 -4.21 -10.50 6.51
N TRP A 85 -4.25 -10.57 7.85
CA TRP A 85 -3.82 -11.76 8.58
C TRP A 85 -4.65 -13.01 8.33
N ASP A 86 -5.87 -12.86 7.79
CA ASP A 86 -6.74 -13.97 7.42
C ASP A 86 -6.36 -14.67 6.11
N LYS A 87 -5.40 -14.11 5.38
CA LYS A 87 -4.90 -14.73 4.16
C LYS A 87 -3.86 -15.79 4.51
N ASP A 88 -4.14 -17.04 4.14
CA ASP A 88 -3.17 -18.10 4.25
C ASP A 88 -2.10 -17.98 3.15
N LEU A 89 -0.94 -17.45 3.52
CA LEU A 89 0.17 -17.30 2.58
C LEU A 89 0.82 -18.64 2.20
N ASN A 90 0.50 -19.74 2.90
CA ASN A 90 0.95 -21.06 2.48
C ASN A 90 0.30 -21.46 1.15
N ASP A 91 -0.99 -21.22 0.97
CA ASP A 91 -1.71 -21.56 -0.27
C ASP A 91 -1.14 -20.79 -1.47
N ILE A 92 -0.84 -19.51 -1.27
CA ILE A 92 -0.19 -18.67 -2.29
C ILE A 92 1.21 -19.21 -2.60
N HIS A 93 1.99 -19.54 -1.57
CA HIS A 93 3.31 -20.13 -1.75
C HIS A 93 3.25 -21.44 -2.54
N GLN A 94 2.32 -22.34 -2.22
CA GLN A 94 2.11 -23.61 -2.92
C GLN A 94 1.67 -23.41 -4.37
N PHE A 95 0.80 -22.44 -4.64
CA PHE A 95 0.43 -22.07 -6.01
C PHE A 95 1.66 -21.70 -6.83
N PHE A 96 2.51 -20.81 -6.33
CA PHE A 96 3.69 -20.35 -7.06
C PHE A 96 4.79 -21.41 -7.21
N GLN A 97 4.78 -22.49 -6.41
CA GLN A 97 5.70 -23.62 -6.63
C GLN A 97 5.51 -24.28 -8.01
N GLN A 98 4.34 -24.15 -8.62
CA GLN A 98 4.03 -24.71 -9.93
C GLN A 98 4.29 -23.75 -11.09
N THR A 99 4.81 -22.55 -10.80
CA THR A 99 5.08 -21.49 -11.78
C THR A 99 6.58 -21.28 -11.95
N GLU A 100 6.96 -20.48 -12.94
CA GLU A 100 8.36 -20.07 -13.11
C GLU A 100 8.90 -19.17 -11.97
N LEU A 101 8.03 -18.62 -11.11
CA LEU A 101 8.43 -17.80 -9.97
C LEU A 101 8.70 -18.63 -8.70
N SER A 102 8.66 -19.96 -8.79
CA SER A 102 8.85 -20.88 -7.65
C SER A 102 10.09 -20.56 -6.82
N MET A 103 11.23 -20.32 -7.48
CA MET A 103 12.49 -19.95 -6.82
C MET A 103 12.38 -18.62 -6.06
N LEU A 104 11.70 -17.61 -6.60
CA LEU A 104 11.48 -16.35 -5.88
C LEU A 104 10.58 -16.55 -4.66
N PHE A 105 9.51 -17.33 -4.79
CA PHE A 105 8.61 -17.64 -3.68
C PHE A 105 9.26 -18.56 -2.63
N HIS A 106 10.27 -19.35 -3.00
CA HIS A 106 11.11 -20.08 -2.06
C HIS A 106 12.10 -19.17 -1.32
N GLN A 107 12.66 -18.17 -1.99
CA GLN A 107 13.58 -17.20 -1.39
C GLN A 107 12.85 -16.20 -0.48
N TYR A 108 11.63 -15.80 -0.84
CA TYR A 108 10.86 -14.74 -0.18
C TYR A 108 9.55 -15.28 0.42
N GLN A 109 9.66 -16.34 1.21
CA GLN A 109 8.52 -16.99 1.85
C GLN A 109 7.75 -16.04 2.77
N GLY A 110 6.43 -16.21 2.83
CA GLY A 110 5.56 -15.43 3.71
C GLY A 110 5.44 -13.96 3.36
N THR A 111 5.85 -13.52 2.15
CA THR A 111 5.71 -12.12 1.70
C THR A 111 4.23 -11.70 1.74
N PRO A 112 3.83 -10.81 2.67
CA PRO A 112 2.44 -10.39 2.79
C PRO A 112 2.19 -9.09 2.01
N ILE A 113 0.98 -8.91 1.51
CA ILE A 113 0.50 -7.58 1.09
C ILE A 113 0.00 -6.88 2.35
N VAL A 114 0.70 -5.83 2.78
CA VAL A 114 0.20 -4.91 3.82
C VAL A 114 -0.48 -3.74 3.13
N ARG A 115 -1.70 -3.42 3.55
CA ARG A 115 -2.45 -2.30 3.00
C ARG A 115 -1.92 -0.97 3.55
N ASP A 116 -2.01 0.07 2.73
CA ASP A 116 -1.90 1.44 3.23
C ASP A 116 -3.03 1.71 4.25
N PHE A 117 -2.72 2.53 5.25
CA PHE A 117 -3.54 2.66 6.46
C PHE A 117 -4.84 3.44 6.30
N ASN A 118 -5.15 3.96 5.10
CA ASN A 118 -6.41 4.63 4.79
C ASN A 118 -6.58 4.74 3.27
N LEU A 119 -7.83 4.67 2.77
CA LEU A 119 -8.15 4.68 1.34
C LEU A 119 -7.70 5.98 0.63
N TYR A 120 -7.96 7.13 1.26
CA TYR A 120 -7.61 8.44 0.70
C TYR A 120 -6.10 8.67 0.77
N ASP A 121 -5.48 8.38 1.91
CA ASP A 121 -4.04 8.51 2.11
C ASP A 121 -3.28 7.69 1.06
N SER A 122 -3.74 6.46 0.79
CA SER A 122 -3.20 5.60 -0.26
C SER A 122 -3.35 6.24 -1.65
N LEU A 123 -4.53 6.79 -1.98
CA LEU A 123 -4.75 7.43 -3.28
C LEU A 123 -3.82 8.63 -3.47
N MET A 124 -3.71 9.50 -2.45
CA MET A 124 -2.81 10.65 -2.48
C MET A 124 -1.37 10.19 -2.65
N LYS A 125 -0.91 9.22 -1.86
CA LYS A 125 0.42 8.63 -1.96
C LYS A 125 0.71 8.13 -3.38
N VAL A 126 -0.17 7.32 -3.97
CA VAL A 126 0.04 6.78 -5.32
C VAL A 126 0.08 7.89 -6.38
N ILE A 127 -0.77 8.92 -6.29
CA ILE A 127 -0.74 10.08 -7.21
C ILE A 127 0.58 10.86 -7.06
N ILE A 128 1.00 11.14 -5.83
CA ILE A 128 2.26 11.86 -5.53
C ILE A 128 3.46 11.09 -6.10
N HIS A 129 3.44 9.77 -6.02
CA HIS A 129 4.57 8.89 -6.40
C HIS A 129 4.70 8.66 -7.90
N GLN A 130 3.70 9.03 -8.72
CA GLN A 130 3.71 8.86 -10.18
C GLN A 130 4.99 9.40 -10.83
N GLN A 131 5.63 8.60 -11.69
CA GLN A 131 6.76 9.04 -12.55
C GLN A 131 7.96 9.62 -11.78
N LEU A 132 8.23 9.15 -10.56
CA LEU A 132 9.39 9.55 -9.75
C LEU A 132 10.27 8.37 -9.37
N ASN A 133 11.50 8.65 -8.96
CA ASN A 133 12.26 7.71 -8.14
C ASN A 133 11.73 7.70 -6.70
N MET A 134 11.87 6.57 -6.01
CA MET A 134 11.31 6.38 -4.65
C MET A 134 11.79 7.43 -3.64
N LYS A 135 13.08 7.81 -3.68
CA LYS A 135 13.63 8.80 -2.74
C LYS A 135 12.92 10.15 -2.85
N PHE A 136 12.70 10.63 -4.08
CA PHE A 136 12.00 11.90 -4.28
C PHE A 136 10.50 11.78 -4.05
N ALA A 137 9.90 10.62 -4.36
CA ALA A 137 8.51 10.34 -4.05
C ALA A 137 8.22 10.45 -2.54
N TYR A 138 9.05 9.82 -1.69
CA TYR A 138 8.96 9.99 -0.24
C TYR A 138 9.21 11.42 0.21
N THR A 139 10.16 12.13 -0.41
CA THR A 139 10.40 13.56 -0.11
C THR A 139 9.14 14.40 -0.32
N LEU A 140 8.43 14.21 -1.43
CA LEU A 140 7.19 14.96 -1.72
C LEU A 140 6.05 14.57 -0.76
N SER A 141 5.84 13.27 -0.51
CA SER A 141 4.83 12.82 0.46
C SER A 141 5.11 13.37 1.86
N THR A 142 6.36 13.30 2.33
CA THR A 142 6.74 13.86 3.64
C THR A 142 6.43 15.34 3.72
N ARG A 143 6.81 16.15 2.71
CA ARG A 143 6.51 17.59 2.72
C ARG A 143 5.02 17.88 2.71
N PHE A 144 4.26 17.17 1.90
CA PHE A 144 2.82 17.32 1.81
C PHE A 144 2.14 17.04 3.16
N VAL A 145 2.48 15.92 3.80
CA VAL A 145 1.87 15.50 5.06
C VAL A 145 2.35 16.34 6.23
N GLN A 146 3.63 16.73 6.28
CA GLN A 146 4.13 17.62 7.33
C GLN A 146 3.56 19.03 7.23
N LYS A 147 3.24 19.50 6.01
CA LYS A 147 2.69 20.85 5.80
C LYS A 147 1.19 20.92 6.08
N PHE A 148 0.42 19.90 5.68
CA PHE A 148 -1.05 19.96 5.68
C PHE A 148 -1.71 18.90 6.57
N GLY A 149 -0.99 17.85 6.97
CA GLY A 149 -1.48 16.79 7.84
C GLY A 149 -1.36 17.13 9.32
N THR A 150 -1.40 16.10 10.17
CA THR A 150 -1.32 16.24 11.62
C THR A 150 -0.46 15.13 12.21
N GLU A 151 0.37 15.45 13.19
CA GLU A 151 1.14 14.48 13.95
C GLU A 151 0.50 14.25 15.32
N ILE A 152 0.25 12.98 15.68
CA ILE A 152 -0.29 12.57 16.97
C ILE A 152 0.57 11.40 17.48
N ASP A 153 1.06 11.50 18.71
CA ASP A 153 1.94 10.49 19.35
C ASP A 153 3.15 10.04 18.51
N GLY A 154 3.66 10.95 17.68
CA GLY A 154 4.79 10.72 16.77
C GLY A 154 4.41 10.02 15.45
N SER A 155 3.12 9.80 15.19
CA SER A 155 2.61 9.20 13.96
C SER A 155 1.91 10.26 13.10
N TRP A 156 2.15 10.22 11.79
CA TRP A 156 1.58 11.18 10.84
C TRP A 156 0.25 10.70 10.29
N PHE A 157 -0.74 11.61 10.31
CA PHE A 157 -2.00 11.49 9.60
C PHE A 157 -1.92 12.43 8.39
N TYR A 158 -2.24 11.89 7.20
CA TYR A 158 -2.37 12.70 5.99
C TYR A 158 -3.49 13.75 6.17
N PRO A 159 -3.44 14.88 5.43
CA PRO A 159 -4.52 15.86 5.44
C PRO A 159 -5.83 15.24 4.98
N GLU A 160 -6.96 15.67 5.55
CA GLU A 160 -8.29 15.26 5.07
C GLU A 160 -8.61 15.86 3.69
N PRO A 161 -9.52 15.26 2.89
CA PRO A 161 -9.92 15.77 1.59
C PRO A 161 -10.34 17.25 1.62
N GLU A 162 -11.06 17.68 2.65
CA GLU A 162 -11.56 19.04 2.84
C GLU A 162 -10.43 20.05 3.04
N THR A 163 -9.32 19.63 3.65
CA THR A 163 -8.12 20.46 3.81
C THR A 163 -7.45 20.67 2.47
N VAL A 164 -7.27 19.59 1.71
CA VAL A 164 -6.58 19.63 0.41
C VAL A 164 -7.41 20.34 -0.67
N ALA A 165 -8.73 20.18 -0.66
CA ALA A 165 -9.63 20.80 -1.63
C ALA A 165 -9.64 22.33 -1.58
N LYS A 166 -9.29 22.91 -0.42
CA LYS A 166 -9.20 24.36 -0.17
C LYS A 166 -7.88 24.99 -0.59
N LEU A 167 -6.88 24.17 -0.93
CA LEU A 167 -5.58 24.67 -1.36
C LEU A 167 -5.63 25.27 -2.77
N ASP A 168 -4.73 26.22 -3.01
CA ASP A 168 -4.39 26.66 -4.34
C ASP A 168 -3.28 25.77 -4.91
N TYR A 169 -3.21 25.65 -6.25
CA TYR A 169 -2.18 24.81 -6.87
C TYR A 169 -0.76 25.27 -6.53
N ASP A 170 -0.56 26.57 -6.30
CA ASP A 170 0.75 27.12 -5.94
C ASP A 170 1.23 26.67 -4.55
N ASP A 171 0.32 26.36 -3.61
CA ASP A 171 0.67 25.82 -2.29
C ASP A 171 1.47 24.50 -2.40
N LEU A 172 1.09 23.63 -3.35
CA LEU A 172 1.82 22.39 -3.61
C LEU A 172 3.07 22.62 -4.44
N ARG A 173 3.06 23.60 -5.35
CA ARG A 173 4.24 23.92 -6.17
C ARG A 173 5.38 24.49 -5.34
N GLU A 174 5.10 25.23 -4.28
CA GLU A 174 6.09 25.65 -3.29
C GLU A 174 6.78 24.44 -2.62
N LEU A 175 6.10 23.30 -2.52
CA LEU A 175 6.66 22.03 -2.02
C LEU A 175 7.39 21.20 -3.10
N GLN A 176 7.64 21.79 -4.27
CA GLN A 176 8.27 21.19 -5.45
C GLN A 176 7.39 20.18 -6.22
N PHE A 177 6.07 20.25 -6.07
CA PHE A 177 5.18 19.51 -6.96
C PHE A 177 5.23 20.13 -8.36
N SER A 178 5.09 19.29 -9.39
CA SER A 178 4.80 19.79 -10.73
C SER A 178 3.40 20.39 -10.78
N GLN A 179 3.15 21.32 -11.70
CA GLN A 179 1.82 21.88 -11.94
C GLN A 179 0.75 20.79 -12.08
N ARG A 180 1.03 19.77 -12.90
CA ARG A 180 0.10 18.66 -13.12
C ARG A 180 -0.18 17.84 -11.86
N LYS A 181 0.82 17.58 -11.02
CA LYS A 181 0.59 16.85 -9.77
C LYS A 181 -0.18 17.68 -8.75
N ALA A 182 0.08 18.98 -8.68
CA ALA A 182 -0.69 19.88 -7.84
C ALA A 182 -2.17 19.86 -8.24
N GLU A 183 -2.46 19.98 -9.54
CA GLU A 183 -3.81 19.82 -10.10
C GLU A 183 -4.41 18.45 -9.73
N TYR A 184 -3.70 17.33 -9.96
CA TYR A 184 -4.26 16.00 -9.72
C TYR A 184 -4.57 15.75 -8.24
N VAL A 185 -3.69 16.15 -7.32
CA VAL A 185 -3.92 16.01 -5.88
C VAL A 185 -5.13 16.85 -5.47
N ILE A 186 -5.12 18.15 -5.76
CA ILE A 186 -6.16 19.08 -5.30
C ILE A 186 -7.52 18.81 -5.96
N ASP A 187 -7.56 18.60 -7.28
CA ASP A 187 -8.81 18.37 -8.00
C ASP A 187 -9.44 17.01 -7.65
N THR A 188 -8.62 15.99 -7.34
CA THR A 188 -9.15 14.71 -6.84
C THR A 188 -9.80 14.90 -5.48
N SER A 189 -9.19 15.64 -4.56
CA SER A 189 -9.79 15.97 -3.27
C SER A 189 -11.08 16.78 -3.40
N ARG A 190 -11.13 17.75 -4.33
CA ARG A 190 -12.36 18.49 -4.64
C ARG A 190 -13.49 17.57 -5.10
N LYS A 191 -13.21 16.65 -6.03
CA LYS A 191 -14.20 15.66 -6.48
C LYS A 191 -14.74 14.78 -5.35
N ILE A 192 -13.91 14.45 -4.37
CA ILE A 192 -14.34 13.69 -3.20
C ILE A 192 -15.26 14.54 -2.32
N VAL A 193 -14.85 15.78 -2.01
CA VAL A 193 -15.63 16.73 -1.20
C VAL A 193 -16.98 17.09 -1.86
N ASP A 194 -16.99 17.22 -3.19
CA ASP A 194 -18.20 17.52 -3.97
C ASP A 194 -19.12 16.29 -4.15
N GLY A 195 -18.69 15.10 -3.68
CA GLY A 195 -19.45 13.86 -3.79
C GLY A 195 -19.44 13.21 -5.18
N GLU A 196 -18.62 13.70 -6.12
CA GLU A 196 -18.43 13.10 -7.44
C GLU A 196 -17.60 11.82 -7.40
N LEU A 197 -16.75 11.66 -6.37
CA LEU A 197 -15.88 10.50 -6.17
C LEU A 197 -16.01 9.95 -4.75
N ASP A 198 -16.59 8.76 -4.60
CA ASP A 198 -16.73 8.08 -3.30
C ASP A 198 -15.79 6.87 -3.24
N LEU A 199 -14.71 7.00 -2.48
CA LEU A 199 -13.70 5.94 -2.33
C LEU A 199 -14.23 4.70 -1.59
N TYR A 200 -15.16 4.88 -0.66
CA TYR A 200 -15.76 3.75 0.07
C TYR A 200 -16.68 2.95 -0.86
N LYS A 201 -17.49 3.63 -1.68
CA LYS A 201 -18.28 2.97 -2.73
C LYS A 201 -17.37 2.24 -3.72
N LEU A 202 -16.31 2.90 -4.21
CA LEU A 202 -15.34 2.28 -5.12
C LEU A 202 -14.70 1.02 -4.51
N SER A 203 -14.40 1.03 -3.20
CA SER A 203 -13.77 -0.11 -2.52
C SER A 203 -14.57 -1.42 -2.65
N LYS A 204 -15.88 -1.31 -2.84
CA LYS A 204 -16.83 -2.44 -2.95
C LYS A 204 -17.09 -2.91 -4.38
N LEU A 205 -16.61 -2.21 -5.40
CA LEU A 205 -16.84 -2.55 -6.80
C LEU A 205 -15.83 -3.57 -7.34
N GLU A 206 -16.14 -4.25 -8.43
CA GLU A 206 -15.20 -5.17 -9.08
C GLU A 206 -13.99 -4.42 -9.68
N ASN A 207 -12.87 -5.12 -9.89
CA ASN A 207 -11.61 -4.51 -10.38
C ASN A 207 -11.82 -3.66 -11.64
N ASN A 208 -12.59 -4.18 -12.60
CA ASN A 208 -12.84 -3.52 -13.88
C ASN A 208 -13.72 -2.28 -13.75
N GLU A 209 -14.64 -2.27 -12.79
CA GLU A 209 -15.50 -1.12 -12.52
C GLU A 209 -14.69 0.01 -11.86
N VAL A 210 -13.84 -0.32 -10.88
CA VAL A 210 -12.91 0.67 -10.30
C VAL A 210 -11.96 1.23 -11.35
N LEU A 211 -11.41 0.38 -12.22
CA LEU A 211 -10.57 0.81 -13.34
C LEU A 211 -11.27 1.82 -14.26
N LYS A 212 -12.56 1.63 -14.51
CA LYS A 212 -13.36 2.53 -15.34
C LYS A 212 -13.70 3.83 -14.61
N GLU A 213 -14.20 3.74 -13.37
CA GLU A 213 -14.67 4.91 -12.62
C GLU A 213 -13.50 5.77 -12.14
N LEU A 214 -12.58 5.20 -11.35
CA LEU A 214 -11.43 5.93 -10.83
C LEU A 214 -10.46 6.35 -11.96
N GLY A 215 -10.31 5.50 -12.99
CA GLY A 215 -9.49 5.81 -14.17
C GLY A 215 -10.04 6.92 -15.07
N SER A 216 -11.30 7.35 -14.87
CA SER A 216 -11.88 8.50 -15.58
C SER A 216 -11.45 9.84 -14.97
N VAL A 217 -10.93 9.83 -13.73
CA VAL A 217 -10.44 11.01 -13.06
C VAL A 217 -9.13 11.47 -13.72
N ARG A 218 -9.08 12.75 -14.10
CA ARG A 218 -7.91 13.34 -14.76
C ARG A 218 -6.65 13.12 -13.90
N GLY A 219 -5.62 12.54 -14.52
CA GLY A 219 -4.34 12.25 -13.85
C GLY A 219 -4.27 10.87 -13.20
N ILE A 220 -5.36 10.11 -13.17
CA ILE A 220 -5.41 8.75 -12.63
C ILE A 220 -5.52 7.76 -13.79
N GLY A 221 -4.41 7.08 -14.10
CA GLY A 221 -4.35 6.06 -15.15
C GLY A 221 -4.40 4.63 -14.61
N PRO A 222 -4.41 3.61 -15.49
CA PRO A 222 -4.50 2.20 -15.10
C PRO A 222 -3.44 1.78 -14.07
N TRP A 223 -2.20 2.27 -14.20
CA TRP A 223 -1.13 2.00 -13.22
C TRP A 223 -1.49 2.51 -11.82
N THR A 224 -2.05 3.73 -11.70
CA THR A 224 -2.45 4.29 -10.41
C THR A 224 -3.62 3.52 -9.82
N VAL A 225 -4.63 3.19 -10.62
CA VAL A 225 -5.77 2.41 -10.13
C VAL A 225 -5.35 1.02 -9.67
N GLN A 226 -4.53 0.31 -10.44
CA GLN A 226 -4.05 -1.02 -10.04
C GLN A 226 -3.20 -0.99 -8.76
N ASN A 227 -2.33 0.02 -8.61
CA ASN A 227 -1.58 0.20 -7.36
C ASN A 227 -2.51 0.52 -6.18
N TRP A 228 -3.53 1.36 -6.37
CA TRP A 228 -4.52 1.65 -5.34
C TRP A 228 -5.36 0.42 -4.97
N LEU A 229 -5.80 -0.38 -5.95
CA LEU A 229 -6.50 -1.65 -5.70
C LEU A 229 -5.63 -2.64 -4.92
N LEU A 230 -4.32 -2.69 -5.22
CA LEU A 230 -3.38 -3.56 -4.53
C LEU A 230 -3.09 -3.07 -3.10
N PHE A 231 -2.70 -1.82 -2.92
CA PHE A 231 -2.23 -1.31 -1.62
C PHE A 231 -3.34 -0.71 -0.75
N ALA A 232 -4.39 -0.07 -1.30
CA ALA A 232 -5.49 0.42 -0.47
C ALA A 232 -6.46 -0.69 -0.08
N LEU A 233 -6.70 -1.65 -0.99
CA LEU A 233 -7.73 -2.69 -0.82
C LEU A 233 -7.18 -4.10 -0.63
N GLY A 234 -5.88 -4.33 -0.84
CA GLY A 234 -5.28 -5.65 -0.64
C GLY A 234 -5.70 -6.69 -1.69
N ARG A 235 -6.15 -6.29 -2.88
CA ARG A 235 -6.68 -7.24 -3.88
C ARG A 235 -5.59 -8.13 -4.46
N ASP A 236 -5.93 -9.39 -4.70
CA ASP A 236 -4.95 -10.45 -4.97
C ASP A 236 -4.49 -10.58 -6.41
N ASP A 237 -5.28 -10.05 -7.36
CA ASP A 237 -5.14 -10.41 -8.77
C ASP A 237 -4.89 -9.21 -9.69
N LEU A 238 -3.97 -8.33 -9.28
CA LEU A 238 -3.63 -7.09 -10.00
C LEU A 238 -2.16 -7.14 -10.44
N PHE A 239 -1.89 -6.76 -11.70
CA PHE A 239 -0.52 -6.74 -12.23
C PHE A 239 -0.23 -5.47 -13.03
N PRO A 240 0.48 -4.47 -12.45
CA PRO A 240 0.84 -3.27 -13.17
C PRO A 240 2.01 -3.51 -14.13
N ALA A 241 1.76 -4.17 -15.27
CA ALA A 241 2.76 -4.57 -16.26
C ALA A 241 3.61 -3.41 -16.86
N ALA A 242 3.08 -2.18 -16.79
CA ALA A 242 3.79 -0.97 -17.21
C ALA A 242 4.73 -0.40 -16.13
N ASP A 243 4.74 -0.98 -14.93
CA ASP A 243 5.58 -0.54 -13.83
C ASP A 243 7.06 -0.77 -14.13
N ILE A 244 7.87 0.27 -13.95
CA ILE A 244 9.30 0.22 -14.26
C ILE A 244 10.03 -0.75 -13.33
N GLY A 245 9.62 -0.84 -12.06
CA GLY A 245 10.19 -1.78 -11.10
C GLY A 245 9.92 -3.22 -11.52
N ILE A 246 8.68 -3.55 -11.87
CA ILE A 246 8.32 -4.88 -12.38
C ILE A 246 9.10 -5.21 -13.66
N GLN A 247 9.17 -4.30 -14.62
CA GLN A 247 9.93 -4.54 -15.85
C GLN A 247 11.43 -4.74 -15.59
N ASN A 248 12.01 -4.04 -14.62
CA ASN A 248 13.40 -4.22 -14.21
C ASN A 248 13.61 -5.59 -13.53
N ALA A 249 12.69 -5.99 -12.64
CA ALA A 249 12.73 -7.30 -11.99
C ALA A 249 12.62 -8.43 -13.01
N LEU A 250 11.66 -8.35 -13.94
CA LEU A 250 11.49 -9.34 -15.01
C LEU A 250 12.66 -9.38 -15.98
N LYS A 251 13.24 -8.22 -16.34
CA LYS A 251 14.48 -8.17 -17.14
C LYS A 251 15.59 -8.99 -16.47
N LYS A 252 15.81 -8.79 -15.17
CA LYS A 252 16.83 -9.51 -14.38
C LYS A 252 16.49 -11.00 -14.27
N TRP A 253 15.23 -11.31 -13.98
CA TRP A 253 14.74 -12.68 -13.78
C TRP A 253 14.81 -13.53 -15.05
N TRP A 254 14.33 -12.99 -16.17
CA TRP A 254 14.35 -13.63 -17.48
C TRP A 254 15.69 -13.50 -18.21
N GLN A 255 16.70 -12.89 -17.57
CA GLN A 255 18.05 -12.70 -18.13
C GLN A 255 18.03 -12.01 -19.51
N LEU A 256 17.20 -10.97 -19.65
CA LEU A 256 17.04 -10.24 -20.90
C LEU A 256 18.01 -9.05 -21.01
N ASP A 257 18.53 -8.80 -22.21
CA ASP A 257 19.36 -7.62 -22.49
C ASP A 257 18.56 -6.31 -22.38
N ASN A 258 17.28 -6.36 -22.74
CA ASN A 258 16.35 -5.24 -22.75
C ASN A 258 15.12 -5.53 -21.88
N LYS A 259 14.40 -4.47 -21.47
CA LYS A 259 13.14 -4.64 -20.74
C LYS A 259 12.14 -5.39 -21.61
N PRO A 260 11.37 -6.36 -21.06
CA PRO A 260 10.32 -7.02 -21.81
C PRO A 260 9.23 -6.02 -22.22
N SER A 261 8.55 -6.30 -23.33
CA SER A 261 7.43 -5.45 -23.77
C SER A 261 6.25 -5.61 -22.81
N LYS A 262 5.42 -4.57 -22.69
CA LYS A 262 4.21 -4.61 -21.86
C LYS A 262 3.31 -5.80 -22.23
N ASN A 263 3.14 -6.07 -23.52
CA ASN A 263 2.28 -7.16 -24.01
C ASN A 263 2.81 -8.55 -23.63
N ASP A 264 4.13 -8.75 -23.67
CA ASP A 264 4.74 -10.03 -23.26
C ASP A 264 4.58 -10.25 -21.75
N VAL A 265 4.75 -9.17 -20.97
CA VAL A 265 4.52 -9.19 -19.53
C VAL A 265 3.06 -9.48 -19.19
N GLU A 266 2.10 -8.84 -19.88
CA GLU A 266 0.66 -9.07 -19.65
C GLU A 266 0.27 -10.53 -19.93
N LYS A 267 0.71 -11.10 -21.07
CA LYS A 267 0.47 -12.51 -21.39
C LYS A 267 1.05 -13.44 -20.35
N LYS A 268 2.28 -13.17 -19.92
CA LYS A 268 2.95 -14.03 -18.94
C LYS A 268 2.30 -13.96 -17.56
N ALA A 269 1.80 -12.78 -17.18
CA ALA A 269 1.11 -12.59 -15.92
C ALA A 269 -0.20 -13.39 -15.82
N GLU A 270 -0.80 -13.83 -16.92
CA GLU A 270 -1.98 -14.71 -16.90
C GLU A 270 -1.70 -16.03 -16.15
N GLU A 271 -0.47 -16.55 -16.22
CA GLU A 271 -0.05 -17.77 -15.50
C GLU A 271 0.01 -17.57 -13.97
N TRP A 272 0.00 -16.33 -13.49
CA TRP A 272 0.06 -16.00 -12.06
C TRP A 272 -1.30 -15.70 -11.44
N SER A 273 -2.38 -15.78 -12.22
CA SER A 273 -3.76 -15.67 -11.72
C SER A 273 -4.11 -16.91 -10.88
N PRO A 274 -4.77 -16.77 -9.71
CA PRO A 274 -5.48 -15.59 -9.22
C PRO A 274 -4.65 -14.70 -8.26
N TYR A 275 -3.32 -14.87 -8.21
CA TYR A 275 -2.44 -14.23 -7.23
C TYR A 275 -1.44 -13.24 -7.87
N ARG A 276 -1.84 -12.58 -8.96
CA ARG A 276 -0.96 -11.67 -9.70
C ARG A 276 -0.37 -10.54 -8.83
N SER A 277 -1.09 -10.05 -7.82
CA SER A 277 -0.58 -9.04 -6.90
C SER A 277 0.61 -9.55 -6.07
N TYR A 278 0.60 -10.82 -5.69
CA TYR A 278 1.73 -11.45 -5.01
C TYR A 278 2.91 -11.66 -5.95
N ALA A 279 2.68 -12.00 -7.22
CA ALA A 279 3.76 -12.01 -8.22
C ALA A 279 4.40 -10.61 -8.35
N ALA A 280 3.59 -9.56 -8.48
CA ALA A 280 4.06 -8.17 -8.55
C ALA A 280 4.88 -7.78 -7.32
N LEU A 281 4.38 -8.07 -6.11
CA LEU A 281 5.05 -7.75 -4.86
C LEU A 281 6.38 -8.50 -4.69
N THR A 282 6.41 -9.80 -4.99
CA THR A 282 7.61 -10.62 -4.93
C THR A 282 8.65 -10.16 -5.97
N LEU A 283 8.22 -9.74 -7.16
CA LEU A 283 9.10 -9.16 -8.17
C LEU A 283 9.70 -7.82 -7.72
N TRP A 284 8.91 -6.91 -7.12
CA TRP A 284 9.46 -5.69 -6.50
C TRP A 284 10.48 -6.03 -5.42
N ARG A 285 10.17 -6.97 -4.51
CA ARG A 285 11.07 -7.43 -3.46
C ARG A 285 12.42 -7.93 -4.01
N SER A 286 12.42 -8.60 -5.17
CA SER A 286 13.64 -9.16 -5.79
C SER A 286 14.68 -8.12 -6.26
N ILE A 287 14.31 -6.83 -6.28
CA ILE A 287 15.15 -5.71 -6.69
C ILE A 287 15.28 -4.63 -5.59
N GLU A 288 14.78 -4.91 -4.38
CA GLU A 288 14.90 -4.03 -3.21
C GLU A 288 16.22 -4.27 -2.42
N ASP A 289 16.96 -5.33 -2.76
CA ASP A 289 18.27 -5.70 -2.18
C ASP A 289 19.46 -5.02 -2.88
#